data_AF-A0A818BYH5-F1
#
_entry.id   AF-A0A818BYH5-F1
#
_cell.length_a   1.000
_cell.length_b   1.000
_cell.length_c   1.000
_cell.angle_alpha   90.00
_cell.angle_beta   90.00
_cell.angle_gamma   90.00
#
_symmetry.space_group_name_H-M   'P 1'
#
loop_
_entity.id
_entity.type
_entity.pdbx_description
1 polymer ?
#
loop_
_entity_poly.entity_id
_entity_poly.type
_entity_poly.pdbx_seq_one_letter_code
_entity_poly.pdbx_strand_id
1 'polypeptide(L)'
;AALLREEPTLLNIDAPLTICGDIHGQFYDLVKLIEVGGAPSHTRYLFLGDYVDRGYFGIEFFKQECLVKYTENIYDICMEAFECLPLTAVVNNQFLCVHGGLSPEIHTLNDIKQVIHIYIDH
;
A
#
# COMPACT_ATOMS: atom_id res chain seq x y z
N ALA A 1 6.98 9.33 -0.47
CA ALA A 1 7.17 9.35 0.99
C ALA A 1 6.51 10.57 1.64
N ALA A 2 6.99 11.80 1.41
CA ALA A 2 6.51 13.00 2.14
C ALA A 2 4.99 13.19 2.20
N LEU A 3 4.29 13.07 1.06
CA LEU A 3 2.82 13.18 1.03
C LEU A 3 2.12 12.09 1.83
N LEU A 4 2.58 10.83 1.69
CA LEU A 4 2.00 9.68 2.38
C LEU A 4 2.25 9.74 3.89
N ARG A 5 3.38 10.33 4.31
CA ARG A 5 3.76 10.48 5.73
C ARG A 5 2.86 11.47 6.48
N GLU A 6 2.19 12.37 5.77
CA GLU A 6 1.19 13.29 6.34
C GLU A 6 -0.22 12.67 6.41
N GLU A 7 -0.44 11.53 5.75
CA GLU A 7 -1.72 10.85 5.75
C GLU A 7 -1.93 10.07 7.05
N PRO A 8 -3.19 10.00 7.56
CA PRO A 8 -3.49 9.19 8.73
C PRO A 8 -3.48 7.70 8.40
N THR A 9 -3.16 6.86 9.40
CA THR A 9 -3.21 5.39 9.30
C THR A 9 -4.56 4.85 8.82
N LEU A 10 -5.65 5.55 9.15
CA LEU A 10 -7.01 5.24 8.72
C LEU A 10 -7.54 6.37 7.83
N LEU A 11 -7.55 6.14 6.52
CA LEU A 11 -8.14 7.05 5.55
C LEU A 11 -9.68 6.95 5.57
N ASN A 12 -10.38 8.07 5.42
CA ASN A 12 -11.82 8.09 5.15
C ASN A 12 -12.02 8.58 3.72
N ILE A 13 -12.59 7.73 2.85
CA ILE A 13 -12.68 7.99 1.41
C ILE A 13 -14.10 7.74 0.93
N ASP A 14 -14.65 8.69 0.17
CA ASP A 14 -15.96 8.54 -0.47
C ASP A 14 -15.82 7.96 -1.89
N ALA A 15 -16.83 7.22 -2.33
CA ALA A 15 -17.00 6.73 -3.70
C ALA A 15 -17.30 7.88 -4.69
N PRO A 16 -17.07 7.69 -6.00
CA PRO A 16 -16.53 6.48 -6.64
C PRO A 16 -15.00 6.37 -6.50
N LEU A 17 -14.53 5.13 -6.30
CA LEU A 17 -13.13 4.74 -6.38
C LEU A 17 -13.00 3.26 -6.79
N THR A 18 -11.83 2.89 -7.29
CA THR A 18 -11.45 1.50 -7.55
C THR A 18 -10.46 1.05 -6.46
N ILE A 19 -10.83 0.00 -5.75
CA ILE A 19 -9.98 -0.61 -4.71
C ILE A 19 -9.14 -1.70 -5.36
N CYS A 20 -7.83 -1.63 -5.18
CA CYS A 20 -6.86 -2.56 -5.74
C CYS A 20 -6.26 -3.39 -4.61
N GLY A 21 -6.33 -4.71 -4.77
CA GLY A 21 -5.60 -5.65 -3.91
C GLY A 21 -4.13 -5.78 -4.33
N ASP A 22 -3.54 -6.89 -3.93
CA ASP A 22 -2.10 -7.16 -4.07
C ASP A 22 -1.63 -7.14 -5.52
N ILE A 23 -0.49 -6.47 -5.75
CA ILE A 23 0.14 -6.37 -7.06
C ILE A 23 1.39 -7.25 -7.13
N HIS A 24 2.08 -7.47 -6.01
CA HIS A 24 3.25 -8.36 -5.90
C HIS A 24 4.31 -8.14 -7.00
N GLY A 25 4.64 -6.88 -7.31
CA GLY A 25 5.61 -6.53 -8.34
C GLY A 25 5.22 -6.89 -9.79
N GLN A 26 3.98 -7.32 -10.05
CA GLN A 26 3.51 -7.71 -11.38
C GLN A 26 3.13 -6.49 -12.22
N PHE A 27 4.13 -5.86 -12.85
CA PHE A 27 3.94 -4.63 -13.64
C PHE A 27 2.84 -4.75 -14.72
N TYR A 28 2.78 -5.89 -15.43
CA TYR A 28 1.78 -6.08 -16.48
C TYR A 28 0.35 -6.17 -15.92
N ASP A 29 0.18 -6.74 -14.73
CA ASP A 29 -1.12 -6.81 -14.07
C ASP A 29 -1.56 -5.43 -13.59
N LEU A 30 -0.62 -4.60 -13.10
CA LEU A 30 -0.89 -3.20 -12.77
C LEU A 30 -1.34 -2.40 -14.02
N VAL A 31 -0.65 -2.57 -15.15
CA VAL A 31 -1.05 -1.92 -16.41
C VAL A 31 -2.45 -2.36 -16.82
N LYS A 32 -2.74 -3.67 -16.71
CA LYS A 32 -4.06 -4.19 -17.06
C LYS A 32 -5.15 -3.71 -16.11
N LEU A 33 -4.84 -3.59 -14.81
CA LEU A 33 -5.74 -3.05 -13.80
C LEU A 33 -6.15 -1.62 -14.16
N ILE A 34 -5.19 -0.77 -14.54
CA ILE A 34 -5.47 0.62 -14.92
C ILE A 34 -6.28 0.68 -16.22
N GLU A 35 -6.01 -0.21 -17.17
CA GLU A 35 -6.77 -0.31 -18.42
C GLU A 35 -8.25 -0.66 -18.16
N VAL A 36 -8.51 -1.58 -17.22
CA VAL A 36 -9.88 -2.05 -16.87
C VAL A 36 -10.58 -1.08 -15.92
N GLY A 37 -9.88 -0.54 -14.92
CA GLY A 37 -10.43 0.38 -13.92
C GLY A 37 -10.65 1.80 -14.42
N GLY A 38 -10.09 2.14 -15.59
CA GLY A 38 -10.21 3.45 -16.22
C GLY A 38 -9.03 4.38 -15.95
N ALA A 39 -8.91 5.44 -16.75
CA ALA A 39 -7.76 6.34 -16.68
C ALA A 39 -7.64 6.99 -15.27
N PRO A 40 -6.43 7.03 -14.67
CA PRO A 40 -6.21 7.64 -13.34
C PRO A 40 -6.57 9.13 -13.28
N SER A 41 -6.68 9.81 -14.43
CA SER A 41 -7.16 11.19 -14.53
C SER A 41 -8.64 11.36 -14.19
N HIS A 42 -9.43 10.28 -14.23
CA HIS A 42 -10.87 10.30 -13.98
C HIS A 42 -11.33 9.29 -12.92
N THR A 43 -10.49 8.29 -12.62
CA THR A 43 -10.75 7.27 -11.60
C THR A 43 -9.78 7.43 -10.43
N ARG A 44 -10.32 7.52 -9.21
CA ARG A 44 -9.50 7.44 -7.98
C ARG A 44 -9.20 5.99 -7.66
N TYR A 45 -7.94 5.70 -7.37
CA TYR A 45 -7.47 4.38 -7.01
C TYR A 45 -7.04 4.35 -5.55
N LEU A 46 -7.47 3.30 -4.85
CA LEU A 46 -7.01 2.98 -3.51
C LEU A 46 -6.23 1.68 -3.59
N PHE A 47 -4.92 1.77 -3.48
CA PHE A 47 -4.05 0.60 -3.40
C PHE A 47 -3.86 0.24 -1.93
N LEU A 48 -4.32 -0.93 -1.54
CA LEU A 48 -4.16 -1.49 -0.19
C LEU A 48 -3.50 -2.86 -0.27
N GLY A 49 -2.65 -3.07 -1.26
CA GLY A 49 -2.08 -4.38 -1.57
C GLY A 49 -0.69 -4.59 -0.99
N ASP A 50 -0.23 -5.84 -1.05
CA ASP A 50 1.19 -6.16 -0.95
C ASP A 50 1.85 -5.69 -2.23
N TYR A 51 2.81 -4.78 -2.09
CA TYR A 51 3.47 -4.17 -3.24
C TYR A 51 4.64 -5.01 -3.74
N VAL A 52 5.26 -5.84 -2.89
CA VAL A 52 6.60 -6.36 -3.16
C VAL A 52 6.81 -7.81 -2.76
N ASP A 53 6.05 -8.37 -1.81
CA ASP A 53 6.38 -9.71 -1.33
C ASP A 53 5.83 -10.81 -2.25
N ARG A 54 6.64 -11.83 -2.53
CA ARG A 54 6.18 -13.05 -3.20
C ARG A 54 7.00 -14.22 -2.67
N GLY A 55 6.49 -14.81 -1.59
CA GLY A 55 7.08 -16.00 -0.99
C GLY A 55 8.40 -15.72 -0.26
N TYR A 56 9.10 -16.79 0.15
CA TYR A 56 10.38 -16.65 0.84
C TYR A 56 11.37 -15.84 -0.02
N PHE A 57 11.93 -14.79 0.56
CA PHE A 57 12.95 -13.88 -0.02
C PHE A 57 12.45 -12.78 -0.99
N GLY A 58 11.17 -12.40 -0.98
CA GLY A 58 10.61 -11.40 -1.92
C GLY A 58 11.30 -10.02 -1.83
N ILE A 59 11.62 -9.56 -0.63
CA ILE A 59 12.35 -8.30 -0.39
C ILE A 59 13.76 -8.37 -0.97
N GLU A 60 14.46 -9.50 -0.80
CA GLU A 60 15.80 -9.71 -1.36
C GLU A 60 15.77 -9.74 -2.88
N PHE A 61 14.74 -10.33 -3.49
CA PHE A 61 14.55 -10.29 -4.94
C PHE A 61 14.30 -8.87 -5.45
N PHE A 62 13.45 -8.09 -4.76
CA PHE A 62 13.23 -6.68 -5.11
C PHE A 62 14.52 -5.86 -4.97
N LYS A 63 15.30 -6.08 -3.91
CA LYS A 63 16.62 -5.46 -3.74
C LYS A 63 17.54 -5.80 -4.91
N GLN A 64 17.63 -7.07 -5.30
CA GLN A 64 18.45 -7.49 -6.44
C GLN A 64 17.95 -6.87 -7.76
N GLU A 65 16.64 -6.80 -7.96
CA GLU A 65 16.07 -6.16 -9.15
C GLU A 65 16.41 -4.67 -9.23
N CYS A 66 16.29 -3.94 -8.11
CA CYS A 66 16.71 -2.54 -8.01
C CYS A 66 18.21 -2.38 -8.28
N LEU A 67 19.06 -3.29 -7.78
CA LEU A 67 20.50 -3.26 -8.05
C LEU A 67 20.85 -3.57 -9.51
N VAL A 68 20.09 -4.43 -10.18
CA VAL A 68 20.31 -4.79 -11.59
C VAL A 68 19.81 -3.71 -12.53
N LYS A 69 18.65 -3.11 -12.26
CA LYS A 69 18.00 -2.14 -13.15
C LYS A 69 18.35 -0.69 -12.82
N TYR A 70 18.70 -0.41 -11.57
CA TYR A 70 18.90 0.94 -11.03
C TYR A 70 20.09 0.97 -10.05
N THR A 71 19.87 1.42 -8.81
CA THR A 71 20.88 1.56 -7.75
C THR A 71 20.30 1.16 -6.40
N GLU A 72 21.17 0.90 -5.41
CA GLU A 72 20.76 0.61 -4.04
C GLU A 72 19.93 1.75 -3.43
N ASN A 73 20.27 3.00 -3.74
CA ASN A 73 19.53 4.18 -3.29
C ASN A 73 18.06 4.18 -3.76
N ILE A 74 17.75 3.60 -4.93
CA ILE A 74 16.35 3.48 -5.38
C ILE A 74 15.59 2.46 -4.53
N TYR A 75 16.24 1.36 -4.14
CA TYR A 75 15.65 0.39 -3.21
C TYR A 75 15.34 1.05 -1.86
N ASP A 76 16.27 1.81 -1.30
CA ASP A 76 16.08 2.49 0.00
C ASP A 76 14.91 3.50 -0.06
N ILE A 77 14.82 4.29 -1.13
CA ILE A 77 13.70 5.22 -1.35
C ILE A 77 12.37 4.48 -1.49
N CYS A 78 12.36 3.33 -2.17
CA CYS A 78 11.17 2.50 -2.29
C CYS A 78 10.74 1.93 -0.92
N MET A 79 11.68 1.48 -0.09
CA MET A 79 11.39 1.01 1.27
C MET A 79 10.81 2.15 2.12
N GLU A 80 11.43 3.32 2.10
CA GLU A 80 10.91 4.51 2.80
C GLU A 80 9.49 4.88 2.32
N ALA A 81 9.21 4.73 1.02
CA ALA A 81 7.89 4.99 0.49
C ALA A 81 6.85 3.95 0.95
N PHE A 82 7.20 2.67 1.00
CA PHE A 82 6.31 1.60 1.44
C PHE A 82 5.99 1.68 2.93
N GLU A 83 6.95 2.10 3.76
CA GLU A 83 6.73 2.34 5.19
C GLU A 83 5.73 3.46 5.48
N CYS A 84 5.60 4.42 4.56
CA CYS A 84 4.66 5.54 4.69
C CYS A 84 3.26 5.20 4.18
N LEU A 85 3.01 4.00 3.62
CA LEU A 85 1.72 3.71 3.01
C LEU A 85 0.61 3.52 4.05
N PRO A 86 -0.59 4.08 3.81
CA PRO A 86 -1.74 3.90 4.69
C PRO A 86 -2.08 2.42 4.87
N LEU A 87 -2.17 1.97 6.12
CA LEU A 87 -2.46 0.57 6.44
C LEU A 87 -3.92 0.21 6.15
N THR A 88 -4.83 1.17 6.27
CA THR A 88 -6.28 0.92 6.24
C THR A 88 -7.07 2.10 5.69
N ALA A 89 -8.25 1.83 5.11
CA ALA A 89 -9.20 2.86 4.71
C ALA A 89 -10.64 2.46 5.02
N VAL A 90 -11.48 3.42 5.36
CA VAL A 90 -12.94 3.28 5.40
C VAL A 90 -13.52 3.94 4.16
N VAL A 91 -14.21 3.14 3.34
CA VAL A 91 -14.90 3.59 2.14
C VAL A 91 -16.38 3.82 2.41
N ASN A 92 -16.90 4.99 2.03
CA ASN A 92 -18.30 5.40 2.22
C ASN A 92 -18.81 5.27 3.66
N ASN A 93 -17.91 5.30 4.65
CA ASN A 93 -18.25 5.05 6.04
C ASN A 93 -18.95 3.68 6.27
N GLN A 94 -18.72 2.73 5.36
CA GLN A 94 -19.43 1.44 5.29
C GLN A 94 -18.48 0.25 5.17
N PHE A 95 -17.41 0.37 4.38
CA PHE A 95 -16.50 -0.72 4.10
C PHE A 95 -15.12 -0.42 4.68
N LEU A 96 -14.66 -1.24 5.62
CA LEU A 96 -13.26 -1.22 6.07
C LEU A 96 -12.43 -2.04 5.09
N CYS A 97 -11.41 -1.41 4.52
CA CYS A 97 -10.48 -2.01 3.57
C CYS A 97 -9.11 -2.08 4.22
N VAL A 98 -8.55 -3.29 4.25
CA VAL A 98 -7.24 -3.60 4.83
C VAL A 98 -6.49 -4.52 3.88
N HIS A 99 -5.16 -4.48 3.92
CA HIS A 99 -4.32 -5.31 3.06
C HIS A 99 -4.41 -6.81 3.42
N GLY A 100 -4.05 -7.15 4.67
CA GLY A 100 -4.12 -8.51 5.17
C GLY A 100 -5.45 -8.78 5.87
N GLY A 101 -5.46 -8.56 7.19
CA GLY A 101 -6.63 -8.82 8.03
C GLY A 101 -6.58 -8.05 9.33
N LEU A 102 -7.58 -8.26 10.18
CA LEU A 102 -7.66 -7.63 11.50
C LEU A 102 -6.80 -8.39 12.51
N SER A 103 -5.98 -7.65 13.27
CA SER A 103 -5.30 -8.19 14.45
C SER A 103 -6.35 -8.57 15.50
N PRO A 104 -6.14 -9.66 16.28
CA PRO A 104 -7.00 -10.01 17.41
C PRO A 104 -7.15 -8.88 18.45
N GLU A 105 -6.20 -7.95 18.48
CA GLU A 105 -6.16 -6.80 19.40
C GLU A 105 -6.97 -5.59 18.89
N ILE A 106 -7.42 -5.62 17.64
CA ILE A 106 -8.22 -4.55 17.03
C ILE A 106 -9.70 -4.90 17.21
N HIS A 107 -10.39 -4.14 18.06
CA HIS A 107 -11.82 -4.34 18.34
C HIS A 107 -12.69 -3.21 17.76
N THR A 108 -12.12 -2.04 17.52
CA THR A 108 -12.79 -0.85 17.02
C THR A 108 -11.94 -0.11 15.99
N LEU A 109 -12.57 0.75 15.18
CA LEU A 109 -11.85 1.65 14.26
C LEU A 109 -10.95 2.64 14.99
N ASN A 110 -11.24 2.93 16.26
CA ASN A 110 -10.40 3.82 17.05
C ASN A 110 -9.07 3.15 17.43
N ASP A 111 -9.06 1.83 17.61
CA ASP A 111 -7.84 1.07 17.89
C ASP A 111 -6.89 1.16 16.69
N ILE A 112 -7.42 1.12 15.46
CA ILE A 112 -6.66 1.30 14.21
C ILE A 112 -6.03 2.69 14.13
N LYS A 113 -6.77 3.74 14.52
CA LYS A 113 -6.23 5.12 14.55
C LYS A 113 -5.10 5.29 15.56
N GLN A 114 -5.04 4.45 16.58
CA GLN A 114 -4.01 4.46 17.62
C GLN A 114 -2.80 3.60 17.25
N VAL A 115 -2.89 2.79 16.19
CA VAL A 115 -1.71 2.12 15.62
C VAL A 115 -0.82 3.20 15.02
N ILE A 116 0.21 3.55 15.79
CA ILE A 116 1.33 4.37 15.33
C ILE A 116 1.99 3.57 14.19
N HIS A 117 2.26 4.22 13.05
CA HIS A 117 3.18 3.67 12.05
C HIS A 117 4.43 3.23 12.82
N ILE A 118 4.61 1.93 13.01
CA ILE A 118 5.79 1.40 13.67
C ILE A 118 6.92 1.73 12.69
N TYR A 119 7.60 2.85 12.96
CA TYR A 119 8.95 3.05 12.47
C TYR A 119 9.70 1.80 12.91
N ILE A 120 10.06 0.96 11.95
CA ILE A 120 11.13 0.00 12.18
C ILE A 120 12.38 0.86 12.25
N ASP A 121 12.62 1.43 13.44
CA ASP A 121 13.91 2.02 13.79
C ASP A 121 14.95 0.89 13.62
N HIS A 122 15.76 1.02 12.58
CA HIS A 122 17.05 0.35 12.47
C HIS A 122 18.15 1.33 12.89
#